data_AF-A0A846JL12-F1
#
_entry.id   AF-A0A846JL12-F1
#
_cell.length_a   1.000
_cell.length_b   1.000
_cell.length_c   1.000
_cell.angle_alpha   90.00
_cell.angle_beta   90.00
_cell.angle_gamma   90.00
#
_symmetry.space_group_name_H-M   'P 1'
#
loop_
_entity.id
_entity.type
_entity.pdbx_description
1 polymer ?
#
loop_
_entity_poly.entity_id
_entity_poly.type
_entity_poly.pdbx_seq_one_letter_code
_entity_poly.pdbx_strand_id
1 'polypeptide(L)'
;MEHKKLIPFSVKCNKCSRTWSVSKEDFEKPIIICQDPECKNQFTVYEGIKNSLKSFEDHILPNTFLSNDMFNQIVDIKIGYQVYIEMPKNIKKIYNVTIIPTGLFLTGAVDITKEGFKILTSLPDDGDKNLIGQNAKVFVIINAKTDDYNIPWMDMLQYALEQLRNEEYLTSILFSEIAFETYIDTTLTLGYKKYGLDEDSISRFLVATELPSKVNPLMYNLYRTKLASSSSWKSWEKKALKWRNEIAHGSKLSATKEEAKLVYETVIDSIFYFIEEIDKYTKESERNNEK
;
A
#
# COMPACT_ATOMS: atom_id res chain seq x y z
N MET A 1 13.09 -12.90 4.41
CA MET A 1 11.85 -12.29 3.87
C MET A 1 12.25 -11.31 2.77
N GLU A 2 11.51 -11.17 1.66
CA GLU A 2 11.93 -10.24 0.60
C GLU A 2 11.52 -8.79 0.94
N HIS A 3 12.27 -8.13 1.82
CA HIS A 3 12.09 -6.68 2.11
C HIS A 3 12.09 -5.81 0.86
N LYS A 4 12.65 -6.31 -0.26
CA LYS A 4 12.51 -5.72 -1.60
C LYS A 4 11.07 -5.34 -1.96
N LYS A 5 10.10 -6.14 -1.51
CA LYS A 5 8.68 -5.93 -1.76
C LYS A 5 8.08 -4.75 -0.99
N LEU A 6 8.76 -4.27 0.05
CA LEU A 6 8.31 -3.18 0.92
C LEU A 6 9.07 -1.85 0.69
N ILE A 7 10.10 -1.85 -0.18
CA ILE A 7 10.80 -0.63 -0.62
C ILE A 7 9.87 0.41 -1.30
N PRO A 8 8.80 0.01 -2.03
CA PRO A 8 7.81 0.94 -2.57
C PRO A 8 7.08 1.82 -1.55
N PHE A 9 7.10 1.43 -0.27
CA PHE A 9 6.38 2.14 0.77
C PHE A 9 7.15 3.37 1.23
N SER A 10 6.42 4.35 1.75
CA SER A 10 6.98 5.44 2.52
C SER A 10 6.90 5.16 4.00
N VAL A 11 7.87 5.68 4.73
CA VAL A 11 7.86 5.80 6.18
C VAL A 11 7.26 7.14 6.56
N LYS A 12 6.34 7.15 7.53
CA LYS A 12 5.85 8.39 8.15
C LYS A 12 6.09 8.40 9.65
N CYS A 13 6.65 9.50 10.14
CA CYS A 13 6.77 9.76 11.57
C CYS A 13 5.40 10.14 12.18
N ASN A 14 4.97 9.43 13.22
CA ASN A 14 3.71 9.72 13.92
C ASN A 14 3.73 11.02 14.75
N LYS A 15 4.92 11.58 15.04
CA LYS A 15 5.06 12.77 15.89
C LYS A 15 5.08 14.09 15.11
N CYS A 16 5.80 14.15 13.98
CA CYS A 16 5.91 15.37 13.16
C CYS A 16 5.33 15.21 11.75
N SER A 17 4.71 14.06 11.44
CA SER A 17 4.11 13.76 10.13
C SER A 17 5.08 13.76 8.94
N ARG A 18 6.39 13.95 9.17
CA ARG A 18 7.41 13.88 8.12
C ARG A 18 7.42 12.49 7.48
N THR A 19 7.49 12.48 6.15
CA THR A 19 7.43 11.26 5.33
C THR A 19 8.68 11.16 4.45
N TRP A 20 9.18 9.95 4.23
CA TRP A 20 10.30 9.67 3.31
C TRP A 20 10.18 8.26 2.72
N SER A 21 10.87 7.99 1.61
CA SER A 21 10.90 6.65 1.00
C SER A 21 11.69 5.67 1.85
N VAL A 22 11.18 4.43 1.97
CA VAL A 22 11.91 3.35 2.67
C VAL A 22 13.14 2.95 1.85
N SER A 23 14.28 2.76 2.52
CA SER A 23 15.49 2.18 1.93
C SER A 23 15.73 0.74 2.41
N LYS A 24 16.61 -0.03 1.75
CA LYS A 24 16.94 -1.40 2.21
C LYS A 24 17.62 -1.37 3.57
N GLU A 25 18.48 -0.37 3.76
CA GLU A 25 19.24 -0.12 4.97
C GLU A 25 18.33 0.16 6.18
N ASP A 26 17.09 0.62 5.95
CA ASP A 26 16.12 0.81 7.02
C ASP A 26 15.57 -0.50 7.58
N PHE A 27 15.55 -1.60 6.81
CA PHE A 27 15.14 -2.92 7.28
C PHE A 27 16.23 -3.68 8.05
N GLU A 28 17.48 -3.24 7.92
CA GLU A 28 18.62 -3.78 8.65
C GLU A 28 18.69 -3.21 10.08
N LYS A 29 18.12 -2.02 10.29
CA LYS A 29 18.11 -1.34 11.58
C LYS A 29 16.93 -1.79 12.43
N PRO A 30 17.13 -2.11 13.72
CA PRO A 30 16.03 -2.42 14.62
C PRO A 30 15.13 -1.19 14.89
N ILE A 31 15.73 0.01 14.85
CA ILE A 31 15.07 1.29 15.10
C ILE A 31 15.60 2.30 14.08
N ILE A 32 14.68 3.06 13.48
CA ILE A 32 15.00 4.22 12.64
C ILE A 32 14.66 5.51 13.40
N ILE A 33 15.41 6.57 13.10
CA ILE A 33 15.24 7.90 13.71
C ILE A 33 14.57 8.80 12.67
N CYS A 34 13.60 9.59 13.11
CA CYS A 34 12.96 10.60 12.27
C CYS A 34 14.02 11.50 11.61
N GLN A 35 13.91 11.70 10.29
CA GLN A 35 14.81 12.55 9.51
C GLN A 35 14.66 14.05 9.82
N ASP A 36 13.69 14.42 10.65
CA ASP A 36 13.54 15.76 11.20
C ASP A 36 14.49 15.97 12.39
N PRO A 37 15.49 16.86 12.27
CA PRO A 37 16.48 17.14 13.32
C PRO A 37 15.86 17.54 14.66
N GLU A 38 14.67 18.15 14.63
CA GLU A 38 13.97 18.63 15.83
C GLU A 38 13.10 17.56 16.48
N CYS A 39 12.58 16.61 15.69
CA CYS A 39 11.65 15.60 16.18
C CYS A 39 12.34 14.49 16.98
N LYS A 40 13.44 13.94 16.43
CA LYS A 40 14.25 12.81 16.95
C LYS A 40 13.45 11.57 17.41
N ASN A 41 12.22 11.42 16.92
CA ASN A 41 11.37 10.28 17.28
C ASN A 41 11.98 8.97 16.79
N GLN A 42 11.84 7.91 17.57
CA GLN A 42 12.39 6.58 17.31
C GLN A 42 11.26 5.59 17.14
N PHE A 43 11.32 4.78 16.09
CA PHE A 43 10.29 3.78 15.78
C PHE A 43 10.85 2.72 14.83
N THR A 44 10.14 1.61 14.62
CA THR A 44 10.58 0.57 13.66
C THR A 44 10.20 0.95 12.23
N VAL A 45 10.90 0.42 11.22
CA VAL A 45 10.53 0.65 9.81
C VAL A 45 9.07 0.24 9.54
N TYR A 46 8.62 -0.86 10.14
CA TYR A 46 7.24 -1.36 10.02
C TYR A 46 6.23 -0.40 10.66
N GLU A 47 6.52 0.17 11.82
CA GLU A 47 5.68 1.22 12.43
C GLU A 47 5.59 2.45 11.53
N GLY A 48 6.71 2.87 10.96
CA GLY A 48 6.80 3.94 9.98
C GLY A 48 5.89 3.73 8.77
N ILE A 49 5.93 2.53 8.20
CA ILE A 49 5.11 2.16 7.05
C ILE A 49 3.61 2.12 7.43
N LYS A 50 3.27 1.53 8.59
CA LYS A 50 1.88 1.55 9.11
C LYS A 50 1.34 2.96 9.21
N ASN A 51 2.11 3.89 9.80
CA ASN A 51 1.71 5.29 9.95
C ASN A 51 1.45 5.95 8.58
N SER A 52 2.29 5.66 7.59
CA SER A 52 2.13 6.18 6.25
C SER A 52 0.86 5.65 5.59
N LEU A 53 0.63 4.34 5.66
CA LEU A 53 -0.55 3.69 5.07
C LEU A 53 -1.88 4.18 5.66
N LYS A 54 -1.89 4.49 6.96
CA LYS A 54 -3.08 4.98 7.67
C LYS A 54 -3.35 6.48 7.46
N SER A 55 -2.42 7.20 6.87
CA SER A 55 -2.56 8.64 6.61
C SER A 55 -3.29 8.93 5.30
N PHE A 56 -4.46 8.31 5.10
CA PHE A 56 -5.19 8.35 3.82
C PHE A 56 -5.74 9.73 3.46
N GLU A 57 -5.94 10.62 4.45
CA GLU A 57 -6.41 12.00 4.29
C GLU A 57 -5.32 12.93 3.75
N ASP A 58 -4.05 12.51 3.78
CA ASP A 58 -2.98 13.26 3.14
C ASP A 58 -3.06 13.04 1.62
N HIS A 59 -3.79 13.91 0.93
CA HIS A 59 -3.98 13.93 -0.53
C HIS A 59 -2.68 14.02 -1.35
N ILE A 60 -1.52 14.14 -0.69
CA ILE A 60 -0.21 14.38 -1.29
C ILE A 60 0.50 13.06 -1.62
N LEU A 61 0.17 11.95 -0.95
CA LEU A 61 0.87 10.68 -1.16
C LEU A 61 0.22 9.87 -2.29
N PRO A 62 0.95 9.61 -3.39
CA PRO A 62 0.48 8.68 -4.40
C PRO A 62 0.30 7.29 -3.79
N ASN A 63 -0.61 6.51 -4.35
CA ASN A 63 -0.74 5.08 -4.10
C ASN A 63 0.50 4.34 -4.64
N THR A 64 1.67 4.52 -4.02
CA THR A 64 2.97 4.00 -4.48
C THR A 64 3.24 2.57 -4.00
N PHE A 65 2.33 1.96 -3.24
CA PHE A 65 2.55 0.64 -2.61
C PHE A 65 2.91 -0.46 -3.61
N LEU A 66 2.51 -0.30 -4.88
CA LEU A 66 2.78 -1.24 -5.96
C LEU A 66 3.86 -0.79 -6.95
N SER A 67 4.31 0.48 -6.90
CA SER A 67 5.34 0.99 -7.79
C SER A 67 6.72 0.70 -7.22
N ASN A 68 7.54 -0.05 -7.96
CA ASN A 68 8.95 -0.25 -7.61
C ASN A 68 9.87 0.83 -8.17
N ASP A 69 9.37 1.73 -9.02
CA ASP A 69 10.17 2.76 -9.67
C ASP A 69 9.44 4.10 -9.71
N MET A 70 10.23 5.17 -9.62
CA MET A 70 9.74 6.55 -9.64
C MET A 70 10.55 7.34 -10.67
N PHE A 71 9.87 7.78 -11.72
CA PHE A 71 10.44 8.65 -12.73
C PHE A 71 10.03 10.09 -12.44
N ASN A 72 10.96 11.02 -12.60
CA ASN A 72 10.62 12.43 -12.54
C ASN A 72 11.29 13.19 -13.68
N GLN A 73 10.59 14.19 -14.21
CA GLN A 73 11.12 15.05 -15.26
C GLN A 73 10.40 16.40 -15.29
N ILE A 74 11.08 17.43 -15.78
CA ILE A 74 10.46 18.70 -16.14
C ILE A 74 10.10 18.63 -17.63
N VAL A 75 8.84 18.90 -17.95
CA VAL A 75 8.31 18.86 -19.31
C VAL A 75 7.95 20.27 -19.75
N ASP A 76 8.44 20.68 -20.92
CA ASP A 76 7.97 21.86 -21.62
C ASP A 76 6.61 21.58 -22.25
N ILE A 77 5.62 22.40 -21.92
CA ILE A 77 4.25 22.29 -22.40
C ILE A 77 3.78 23.62 -22.96
N LYS A 78 2.67 23.58 -23.71
CA LYS A 78 1.99 24.78 -24.18
C LYS A 78 0.57 24.81 -23.61
N ILE A 79 0.21 25.89 -22.92
CA ILE A 79 -1.07 25.97 -22.19
C ILE A 79 -2.23 25.88 -23.20
N GLY A 80 -3.21 25.01 -22.93
CA GLY A 80 -4.36 24.72 -23.81
C GLY A 80 -4.08 23.67 -24.89
N TYR A 81 -2.88 23.08 -24.94
CA TYR A 81 -2.52 22.02 -25.89
C TYR A 81 -2.21 20.72 -25.14
N GLN A 82 -2.41 19.60 -25.84
CA GLN A 82 -2.07 18.28 -25.31
C GLN A 82 -0.60 17.96 -25.61
N VAL A 83 0.09 17.36 -24.65
CA VAL A 83 1.45 16.84 -24.84
C VAL A 83 1.46 15.37 -24.46
N TYR A 84 1.97 14.51 -25.34
CA TYR A 84 2.15 13.09 -25.04
C TYR A 84 3.52 12.84 -24.41
N ILE A 85 3.53 12.07 -23.34
CA ILE A 85 4.75 11.61 -22.66
C ILE A 85 4.90 10.12 -22.93
N GLU A 86 5.95 9.78 -23.66
CA GLU A 86 6.35 8.39 -23.88
C GLU A 86 7.10 7.84 -22.66
N MET A 87 6.78 6.62 -22.27
CA MET A 87 7.43 5.94 -21.16
C MET A 87 8.47 4.93 -21.65
N PRO A 88 9.50 4.64 -20.84
CA PRO A 88 10.45 3.56 -21.13
C PRO A 88 9.74 2.21 -21.36
N LYS A 89 10.26 1.42 -22.30
CA LYS A 89 9.64 0.12 -22.71
C LYS A 89 9.60 -0.94 -21.61
N ASN A 90 10.39 -0.79 -20.54
CA ASN A 90 10.39 -1.70 -19.40
C ASN A 90 9.21 -1.44 -18.44
N ILE A 91 8.40 -0.39 -18.64
CA ILE A 91 7.23 -0.11 -17.82
C ILE A 91 6.13 -1.14 -18.10
N LYS A 92 5.67 -1.78 -17.03
CA LYS A 92 4.57 -2.74 -17.02
C LYS A 92 3.23 -2.06 -16.72
N LYS A 93 3.22 -1.12 -15.78
CA LYS A 93 2.01 -0.39 -15.36
C LYS A 93 2.39 0.97 -14.77
N ILE A 94 1.58 1.99 -15.03
CA ILE A 94 1.64 3.28 -14.33
C ILE A 94 0.56 3.27 -13.25
N TYR A 95 0.94 3.57 -12.01
CA TYR A 95 0.00 3.64 -10.89
C TYR A 95 -0.46 5.05 -10.60
N ASN A 96 0.44 6.03 -10.75
CA ASN A 96 0.09 7.42 -10.55
C ASN A 96 0.97 8.35 -11.37
N VAL A 97 0.37 9.43 -11.87
CA VAL A 97 1.05 10.55 -12.51
C VAL A 97 0.69 11.82 -11.73
N THR A 98 1.65 12.36 -10.98
CA THR A 98 1.52 13.66 -10.33
C THR A 98 2.13 14.72 -11.22
N ILE A 99 1.37 15.76 -11.54
CA ILE A 99 1.82 16.89 -12.34
C ILE A 99 1.75 18.15 -11.47
N ILE A 100 2.89 18.81 -11.31
CA ILE A 100 3.02 20.05 -10.54
C ILE A 100 3.28 21.17 -11.55
N PRO A 101 2.29 22.04 -11.83
CA PRO A 101 2.47 23.16 -12.73
C PRO A 101 3.39 24.22 -12.12
N THR A 102 4.30 24.75 -12.94
CA THR A 102 5.05 25.96 -12.60
C THR A 102 4.37 27.18 -13.23
N GLY A 103 3.25 27.60 -12.65
CA GLY A 103 2.49 28.76 -13.10
C GLY A 103 1.00 28.72 -12.69
N LEU A 104 0.25 29.74 -13.11
CA LEU A 104 -1.18 29.88 -12.80
C LEU A 104 -2.05 29.18 -13.85
N PHE A 105 -1.93 27.87 -13.95
CA PHE A 105 -2.73 27.03 -14.83
C PHE A 105 -2.94 25.64 -14.20
N LEU A 106 -3.95 24.94 -14.69
CA LEU A 106 -4.33 23.61 -14.21
C LEU A 106 -3.74 22.53 -15.13
N THR A 107 -3.46 21.37 -14.57
CA THR A 107 -2.89 20.22 -15.30
C THR A 107 -3.59 18.93 -14.92
N GLY A 108 -3.76 18.03 -15.88
CA GLY A 108 -4.24 16.67 -15.65
C GLY A 108 -3.56 15.67 -16.56
N ALA A 109 -3.39 14.44 -16.08
CA ALA A 109 -2.98 13.31 -16.89
C ALA A 109 -4.22 12.55 -17.39
N VAL A 110 -4.26 12.23 -18.68
CA VAL A 110 -5.32 11.41 -19.32
C VAL A 110 -4.70 10.32 -20.19
N ASP A 111 -5.53 9.36 -20.60
CA ASP A 111 -5.12 8.24 -21.45
C ASP A 111 -3.88 7.50 -20.92
N ILE A 112 -3.85 7.26 -19.60
CA ILE A 112 -2.68 6.65 -18.93
C ILE A 112 -2.60 5.17 -19.31
N THR A 113 -1.52 4.79 -19.99
CA THR A 113 -1.20 3.43 -20.39
C THR A 113 0.23 3.08 -19.97
N LYS A 114 0.65 1.82 -20.14
CA LYS A 114 2.05 1.44 -19.93
C LYS A 114 3.04 2.12 -20.89
N GLU A 115 2.57 2.57 -22.05
CA GLU A 115 3.38 3.17 -23.11
C GLU A 115 3.56 4.67 -22.89
N GLY A 116 2.66 5.29 -22.13
CA GLY A 116 2.66 6.72 -21.90
C GLY A 116 1.31 7.27 -21.50
N PHE A 117 1.22 8.59 -21.42
CA PHE A 117 0.01 9.33 -21.08
C PHE A 117 0.02 10.69 -21.76
N LYS A 118 -1.13 11.36 -21.79
CA LYS A 118 -1.24 12.74 -22.26
C LYS A 118 -1.37 13.69 -21.09
N ILE A 119 -0.68 14.82 -21.16
CA ILE A 119 -0.86 15.95 -20.27
C ILE A 119 -1.85 16.91 -20.94
N LEU A 120 -2.93 17.22 -20.24
CA LEU A 120 -3.86 18.28 -20.56
C LEU A 120 -3.59 19.47 -19.65
N THR A 121 -3.74 20.67 -20.21
CA THR A 121 -3.68 21.91 -19.45
C THR A 121 -4.94 22.73 -19.68
N SER A 122 -5.40 23.37 -18.62
CA SER A 122 -6.54 24.27 -18.66
C SER A 122 -6.28 25.49 -17.78
N LEU A 123 -7.19 26.46 -17.84
CA LEU A 123 -7.19 27.62 -16.96
C LEU A 123 -8.39 27.51 -16.02
N PRO A 124 -8.30 28.11 -14.82
CA PRO A 124 -9.48 28.39 -14.00
C PRO A 124 -10.52 29.22 -14.77
N ASP A 125 -11.78 29.18 -14.35
CA ASP A 125 -12.86 29.91 -15.02
C ASP A 125 -12.62 31.43 -15.06
N ASP A 126 -11.94 31.98 -14.06
CA ASP A 126 -11.52 33.37 -13.92
C ASP A 126 -10.06 33.63 -14.34
N GLY A 127 -9.40 32.63 -14.96
CA GLY A 127 -8.01 32.69 -15.36
C GLY A 127 -7.74 33.61 -16.57
N ASP A 128 -6.52 34.15 -16.64
CA ASP A 128 -6.09 34.99 -17.77
C ASP A 128 -6.00 34.19 -19.07
N LYS A 129 -6.97 34.41 -19.97
CA LYS A 129 -7.05 33.73 -21.28
C LYS A 129 -5.85 34.03 -22.18
N ASN A 130 -5.08 35.09 -21.92
CA ASN A 130 -3.85 35.39 -22.67
C ASN A 130 -2.73 34.36 -22.42
N LEU A 131 -2.86 33.52 -21.39
CA LEU A 131 -1.93 32.44 -21.11
C LEU A 131 -2.08 31.26 -22.09
N ILE A 132 -3.24 31.11 -22.75
CA ILE A 132 -3.44 30.05 -23.74
C ILE A 132 -2.43 30.22 -24.89
N GLY A 133 -1.73 29.14 -25.21
CA GLY A 133 -0.70 29.13 -26.24
C GLY A 133 0.67 29.62 -25.77
N GLN A 134 0.84 30.03 -24.52
CA GLN A 134 2.17 30.32 -23.97
C GLN A 134 2.90 29.03 -23.59
N ASN A 135 4.22 29.07 -23.69
CA ASN A 135 5.08 27.99 -23.22
C ASN A 135 5.15 28.03 -21.70
N ALA A 136 5.04 26.87 -21.06
CA ALA A 136 5.15 26.71 -19.63
C ALA A 136 5.92 25.42 -19.32
N LYS A 137 6.24 25.22 -18.04
CA LYS A 137 6.87 23.99 -17.56
C LYS A 137 5.98 23.32 -16.52
N VAL A 138 6.04 22.00 -16.51
CA VAL A 138 5.43 21.18 -15.46
C VAL A 138 6.47 20.21 -14.94
N PHE A 139 6.50 20.01 -13.63
CA PHE A 139 7.26 18.92 -13.02
C PHE A 139 6.35 17.71 -12.92
N VAL A 140 6.80 16.58 -13.48
CA VAL A 140 6.02 15.35 -13.57
C VAL A 140 6.72 14.29 -12.73
N ILE A 141 5.95 13.63 -11.87
CA ILE A 141 6.39 12.49 -11.05
C ILE A 141 5.50 11.30 -11.42
N ILE A 142 6.11 10.19 -11.80
CA ILE A 142 5.43 9.00 -12.32
C ILE A 142 5.84 7.82 -11.44
N ASN A 143 4.86 7.21 -10.81
CA ASN A 143 5.04 6.02 -10.01
C ASN A 143 4.63 4.82 -10.86
N ALA A 144 5.59 3.97 -11.18
CA ALA A 144 5.41 2.90 -12.15
C ALA A 144 5.96 1.57 -11.64
N LYS A 145 5.49 0.52 -12.30
CA LYS A 145 5.95 -0.85 -12.15
C LYS A 145 6.87 -1.21 -13.31
N THR A 146 8.09 -1.59 -13.03
CA THR A 146 9.05 -2.10 -14.03
C THR A 146 9.26 -3.61 -13.92
N ASP A 147 9.10 -4.17 -12.71
CA ASP A 147 9.27 -5.61 -12.45
C ASP A 147 7.94 -6.36 -12.47
N ASP A 148 7.99 -7.65 -12.80
CA ASP A 148 6.79 -8.51 -12.92
C ASP A 148 6.41 -9.22 -11.62
N TYR A 149 6.69 -8.63 -10.46
CA TYR A 149 6.27 -9.23 -9.20
C TYR A 149 4.81 -8.87 -8.90
N ASN A 150 3.95 -9.85 -8.70
CA ASN A 150 2.57 -9.61 -8.25
C ASN A 150 2.48 -9.81 -6.74
N ILE A 151 1.90 -8.86 -6.01
CA ILE A 151 1.64 -8.98 -4.56
C ILE A 151 0.15 -8.71 -4.34
N PRO A 152 -0.69 -9.75 -4.50
CA PRO A 152 -2.14 -9.57 -4.58
C PRO A 152 -2.76 -8.87 -3.36
N TRP A 153 -2.23 -9.09 -2.15
CA TRP A 153 -2.76 -8.41 -0.96
C TRP A 153 -2.48 -6.90 -0.97
N MET A 154 -1.37 -6.45 -1.57
CA MET A 154 -1.08 -5.02 -1.71
C MET A 154 -2.01 -4.37 -2.73
N ASP A 155 -2.34 -5.08 -3.83
CA ASP A 155 -3.33 -4.60 -4.80
C ASP A 155 -4.68 -4.39 -4.12
N MET A 156 -5.12 -5.36 -3.30
CA MET A 156 -6.38 -5.28 -2.57
C MET A 156 -6.39 -4.16 -1.52
N LEU A 157 -5.28 -3.92 -0.83
CA LEU A 157 -5.17 -2.76 0.08
C LEU A 157 -5.24 -1.42 -0.67
N GLN A 158 -4.62 -1.32 -1.84
CA GLN A 158 -4.74 -0.11 -2.66
C GLN A 158 -6.18 0.12 -3.08
N TYR A 159 -6.87 -0.92 -3.56
CA TYR A 159 -8.28 -0.80 -3.90
C TYR A 159 -9.13 -0.42 -2.69
N ALA A 160 -8.88 -1.01 -1.52
CA ALA A 160 -9.57 -0.63 -0.29
C ALA A 160 -9.40 0.87 0.03
N LEU A 161 -8.17 1.38 -0.09
CA LEU A 161 -7.87 2.79 0.14
C LEU A 161 -8.55 3.72 -0.87
N GLU A 162 -8.57 3.34 -2.15
CA GLU A 162 -9.25 4.10 -3.21
C GLU A 162 -10.76 4.17 -2.94
N GLN A 163 -11.38 3.05 -2.57
CA GLN A 163 -12.79 3.02 -2.20
C GLN A 163 -13.07 3.86 -0.93
N LEU A 164 -12.19 3.83 0.07
CA LEU A 164 -12.31 4.66 1.27
C LEU A 164 -12.32 6.16 0.92
N ARG A 165 -11.46 6.57 -0.02
CA ARG A 165 -11.37 7.96 -0.48
C ARG A 165 -12.55 8.40 -1.35
N ASN A 166 -13.12 7.47 -2.11
CA ASN A 166 -14.28 7.71 -2.97
C ASN A 166 -15.62 7.54 -2.22
N GLU A 167 -15.59 7.44 -0.89
CA GLU A 167 -16.79 7.28 -0.04
C GLU A 167 -17.55 5.96 -0.24
N GLU A 168 -16.93 4.98 -0.91
CA GLU A 168 -17.46 3.63 -1.16
C GLU A 168 -17.13 2.69 0.03
N TYR A 169 -17.67 3.03 1.21
CA TYR A 169 -17.25 2.47 2.50
C TYR A 169 -17.46 0.96 2.64
N LEU A 170 -18.55 0.41 2.12
CA LEU A 170 -18.80 -1.05 2.14
C LEU A 170 -17.73 -1.80 1.35
N THR A 171 -17.44 -1.31 0.15
CA THR A 171 -16.44 -1.88 -0.76
C THR A 171 -15.04 -1.78 -0.15
N SER A 172 -14.73 -0.65 0.51
CA SER A 172 -13.50 -0.49 1.29
C SER A 172 -13.33 -1.54 2.38
N ILE A 173 -14.39 -1.86 3.14
CA ILE A 173 -14.36 -2.89 4.19
C ILE A 173 -14.07 -4.26 3.56
N LEU A 174 -14.77 -4.61 2.49
CA LEU A 174 -14.59 -5.90 1.81
C LEU A 174 -13.18 -6.06 1.26
N PHE A 175 -12.66 -5.07 0.53
CA PHE A 175 -11.31 -5.16 -0.03
C PHE A 175 -10.22 -5.17 1.05
N SER A 176 -10.42 -4.49 2.18
CA SER A 176 -9.50 -4.58 3.32
C SER A 176 -9.42 -6.02 3.85
N GLU A 177 -10.56 -6.67 4.06
CA GLU A 177 -10.59 -8.04 4.58
C GLU A 177 -10.10 -9.08 3.55
N ILE A 178 -10.39 -8.87 2.26
CA ILE A 178 -9.83 -9.69 1.17
C ILE A 178 -8.31 -9.54 1.14
N ALA A 179 -7.78 -8.33 1.31
CA ALA A 179 -6.34 -8.11 1.39
C ALA A 179 -5.72 -8.89 2.56
N PHE A 180 -6.35 -8.85 3.73
CA PHE A 180 -5.88 -9.59 4.89
C PHE A 180 -5.87 -11.10 4.66
N GLU A 181 -6.99 -11.66 4.17
CA GLU A 181 -7.08 -13.09 3.86
C GLU A 181 -6.05 -13.51 2.82
N THR A 182 -5.88 -12.72 1.76
CA THR A 182 -4.89 -12.96 0.70
C THR A 182 -3.46 -12.97 1.24
N TYR A 183 -3.14 -12.04 2.14
CA TYR A 183 -1.83 -12.01 2.81
C TYR A 183 -1.59 -13.29 3.63
N ILE A 184 -2.59 -13.71 4.42
CA ILE A 184 -2.51 -14.90 5.27
C ILE A 184 -2.35 -16.15 4.43
N ASP A 185 -3.19 -16.34 3.40
CA ASP A 185 -3.13 -17.51 2.51
C ASP A 185 -1.79 -17.58 1.77
N THR A 186 -1.30 -16.45 1.27
CA THR A 186 0.02 -16.38 0.62
C THR A 186 1.13 -16.76 1.60
N THR A 187 1.06 -16.24 2.82
CA THR A 187 2.09 -16.47 3.85
C THR A 187 2.11 -17.93 4.30
N LEU A 188 0.95 -18.49 4.63
CA LEU A 188 0.81 -19.91 4.99
C LEU A 188 1.24 -20.82 3.83
N THR A 189 0.87 -20.47 2.59
CA THR A 189 1.28 -21.23 1.40
C THR A 189 2.80 -21.28 1.27
N LEU A 190 3.48 -20.13 1.34
CA LEU A 190 4.93 -20.08 1.29
C LEU A 190 5.58 -20.83 2.46
N GLY A 191 4.99 -20.75 3.65
CA GLY A 191 5.42 -21.51 4.83
C GLY A 191 5.35 -23.01 4.61
N TYR A 192 4.17 -23.54 4.28
CA TYR A 192 3.98 -24.98 4.08
C TYR A 192 4.78 -25.54 2.91
N LYS A 193 4.96 -24.78 1.82
CA LYS A 193 5.85 -25.18 0.72
C LYS A 193 7.29 -25.41 1.19
N LYS A 194 7.80 -24.58 2.12
CA LYS A 194 9.14 -24.78 2.69
C LYS A 194 9.26 -26.06 3.52
N TYR A 195 8.15 -26.57 4.05
CA TYR A 195 8.08 -27.85 4.76
C TYR A 195 7.76 -29.04 3.83
N GLY A 196 7.71 -28.83 2.51
CA GLY A 196 7.59 -29.91 1.52
C GLY A 196 6.16 -30.33 1.18
N LEU A 197 5.14 -29.56 1.58
CA LEU A 197 3.77 -29.80 1.13
C LEU A 197 3.58 -29.30 -0.31
N ASP A 198 2.83 -30.05 -1.13
CA ASP A 198 2.52 -29.68 -2.50
C ASP A 198 1.43 -28.60 -2.58
N GLU A 199 1.37 -27.88 -3.70
CA GLU A 199 0.48 -26.72 -3.85
C GLU A 199 -1.01 -27.06 -3.80
N ASP A 200 -1.42 -28.22 -4.32
CA ASP A 200 -2.83 -28.62 -4.37
C ASP A 200 -3.33 -28.99 -2.96
N SER A 201 -2.54 -29.75 -2.21
CA SER A 201 -2.83 -30.07 -0.81
C SER A 201 -2.96 -28.81 0.06
N ILE A 202 -2.01 -27.87 -0.09
CA ILE A 202 -2.06 -26.58 0.62
C ILE A 202 -3.33 -25.81 0.24
N SER A 203 -3.62 -25.68 -1.06
CA SER A 203 -4.77 -24.93 -1.54
C SER A 203 -6.08 -25.47 -0.98
N ARG A 204 -6.31 -26.79 -1.07
CA ARG A 204 -7.50 -27.44 -0.52
C ARG A 204 -7.64 -27.23 0.98
N PHE A 205 -6.53 -27.35 1.71
CA PHE A 205 -6.51 -27.15 3.16
C PHE A 205 -6.87 -25.71 3.54
N LEU A 206 -6.25 -24.72 2.89
CA LEU A 206 -6.52 -23.31 3.18
C LEU A 206 -7.94 -22.90 2.80
N VAL A 207 -8.48 -23.39 1.68
CA VAL A 207 -9.87 -23.11 1.27
C VAL A 207 -10.88 -23.68 2.26
N ALA A 208 -10.63 -24.87 2.80
CA ALA A 208 -11.52 -25.51 3.77
C ALA A 208 -11.42 -24.90 5.19
N THR A 209 -10.41 -24.08 5.46
CA THR A 209 -10.16 -23.52 6.79
C THR A 209 -10.73 -22.11 6.90
N GLU A 210 -11.44 -21.83 7.99
CA GLU A 210 -11.92 -20.48 8.29
C GLU A 210 -10.78 -19.52 8.67
N LEU A 211 -10.95 -18.23 8.36
CA LEU A 211 -9.92 -17.21 8.59
C LEU A 211 -9.42 -17.13 10.06
N PRO A 212 -10.27 -17.19 11.12
CA PRO A 212 -9.80 -17.24 12.51
C PRO A 212 -8.82 -18.39 12.81
N SER A 213 -9.06 -19.55 12.20
CA SER A 213 -8.21 -20.73 12.32
C SER A 213 -6.89 -20.55 11.56
N LYS A 214 -6.91 -19.88 10.41
CA LYS A 214 -5.71 -19.49 9.67
C LYS A 214 -4.81 -18.53 10.48
N VAL A 215 -5.36 -17.43 10.99
CA VAL A 215 -4.57 -16.36 11.63
C VAL A 215 -4.06 -16.70 13.03
N ASN A 216 -4.63 -17.70 13.70
CA ASN A 216 -4.23 -18.07 15.06
C ASN A 216 -3.53 -19.46 15.08
N PRO A 217 -4.23 -20.61 15.04
CA PRO A 217 -3.59 -21.93 15.01
C PRO A 217 -2.53 -22.10 13.93
N LEU A 218 -2.85 -21.82 12.65
CA LEU A 218 -1.94 -22.17 11.55
C LEU A 218 -0.69 -21.29 11.51
N MET A 219 -0.88 -19.97 11.66
CA MET A 219 0.25 -19.03 11.78
C MET A 219 1.13 -19.35 13.00
N TYR A 220 0.54 -19.77 14.13
CA TYR A 220 1.31 -20.14 15.32
C TYR A 220 2.12 -21.40 15.11
N ASN A 221 1.55 -22.39 14.42
CA ASN A 221 2.25 -23.64 14.14
C ASN A 221 3.46 -23.43 13.23
N LEU A 222 3.35 -22.57 12.22
CA LEU A 222 4.43 -22.30 11.27
C LEU A 222 5.46 -21.28 11.76
N TYR A 223 5.00 -20.21 12.42
CA TYR A 223 5.83 -19.03 12.70
C TYR A 223 5.85 -18.62 14.17
N ARG A 224 5.24 -19.42 15.06
CA ARG A 224 5.12 -19.14 16.50
C ARG A 224 4.45 -17.81 16.84
N THR A 225 3.69 -17.23 15.90
CA THR A 225 2.94 -15.98 16.06
C THR A 225 1.46 -16.19 15.79
N LYS A 226 0.60 -15.44 16.48
CA LYS A 226 -0.87 -15.52 16.36
C LYS A 226 -1.47 -14.13 16.49
N LEU A 227 -2.51 -13.84 15.71
CA LEU A 227 -3.15 -12.52 15.75
C LEU A 227 -3.70 -12.20 17.15
N ALA A 228 -4.16 -13.18 17.91
CA ALA A 228 -4.67 -13.02 19.28
C ALA A 228 -3.67 -12.37 20.26
N SER A 229 -2.38 -12.37 19.94
CA SER A 229 -1.34 -11.67 20.71
C SER A 229 -1.17 -10.19 20.30
N SER A 230 -1.75 -9.77 19.17
CA SER A 230 -1.71 -8.38 18.67
C SER A 230 -2.76 -7.50 19.36
N SER A 231 -2.46 -6.21 19.47
CA SER A 231 -3.43 -5.19 19.90
C SER A 231 -4.61 -5.06 18.92
N SER A 232 -4.43 -5.40 17.65
CA SER A 232 -5.47 -5.33 16.62
C SER A 232 -6.53 -6.44 16.72
N TRP A 233 -6.24 -7.53 17.47
CA TRP A 233 -7.10 -8.72 17.54
C TRP A 233 -8.56 -8.41 17.85
N LYS A 234 -8.81 -7.67 18.94
CA LYS A 234 -10.18 -7.41 19.41
C LYS A 234 -10.97 -6.60 18.39
N SER A 235 -10.34 -5.63 17.74
CA SER A 235 -10.97 -4.83 16.69
C SER A 235 -11.24 -5.68 15.45
N TRP A 236 -10.28 -6.53 15.08
CA TRP A 236 -10.43 -7.40 13.91
C TRP A 236 -11.56 -8.41 14.10
N GLU A 237 -11.51 -9.21 15.16
CA GLU A 237 -12.46 -10.28 15.42
C GLU A 237 -13.89 -9.75 15.62
N LYS A 238 -14.05 -8.71 16.46
CA LYS A 238 -15.38 -8.24 16.86
C LYS A 238 -16.03 -7.28 15.88
N LYS A 239 -15.24 -6.62 15.03
CA LYS A 239 -15.73 -5.60 14.10
C LYS A 239 -15.42 -5.93 12.66
N ALA A 240 -14.15 -6.01 12.27
CA ALA A 240 -13.78 -6.18 10.87
C ALA A 240 -14.34 -7.47 10.25
N LEU A 241 -14.06 -8.62 10.89
CA LEU A 241 -14.57 -9.92 10.45
C LEU A 241 -16.10 -9.99 10.51
N LYS A 242 -16.70 -9.43 11.57
CA LYS A 242 -18.16 -9.37 11.73
C LYS A 242 -18.81 -8.57 10.60
N TRP A 243 -18.33 -7.36 10.35
CA TRP A 243 -18.87 -6.50 9.28
C TRP A 243 -18.64 -7.10 7.90
N ARG A 244 -17.49 -7.73 7.63
CA ARG A 244 -17.28 -8.48 6.39
C ARG A 244 -18.41 -9.48 6.14
N ASN A 245 -18.72 -10.30 7.14
CA ASN A 245 -19.75 -11.34 7.03
C ASN A 245 -21.14 -10.72 6.88
N GLU A 246 -21.46 -9.68 7.66
CA GLU A 246 -22.75 -8.98 7.54
C GLU A 246 -22.95 -8.35 6.15
N ILE A 247 -21.89 -7.77 5.57
CA ILE A 247 -21.94 -7.21 4.22
C ILE A 247 -22.08 -8.33 3.19
N ALA A 248 -21.27 -9.39 3.29
CA ALA A 248 -21.30 -10.51 2.35
C ALA A 248 -22.64 -11.27 2.35
N HIS A 249 -23.33 -11.33 3.49
CA HIS A 249 -24.65 -11.93 3.62
C HIS A 249 -25.81 -10.93 3.44
N GLY A 250 -25.52 -9.67 3.13
CA GLY A 250 -26.51 -8.64 2.84
C GLY A 250 -27.28 -8.10 4.05
N SER A 251 -26.87 -8.42 5.28
CA SER A 251 -27.49 -7.86 6.50
C SER A 251 -27.00 -6.45 6.84
N LYS A 252 -25.81 -6.05 6.35
CA LYS A 252 -25.30 -4.68 6.44
C LYS A 252 -25.31 -4.03 5.05
N LEU A 253 -26.22 -3.06 4.85
CA LEU A 253 -26.45 -2.37 3.58
C LEU A 253 -25.77 -1.00 3.48
N SER A 254 -25.17 -0.51 4.56
CA SER A 254 -24.40 0.72 4.59
C SER A 254 -23.29 0.67 5.63
N ALA A 255 -22.25 1.47 5.41
CA ALA A 255 -21.16 1.65 6.35
C ALA A 255 -20.79 3.14 6.47
N THR A 256 -20.33 3.56 7.64
CA THR A 256 -19.82 4.92 7.84
C THR A 256 -18.34 5.02 7.49
N LYS A 257 -17.85 6.25 7.30
CA LYS A 257 -16.41 6.53 7.10
C LYS A 257 -15.58 5.96 8.25
N GLU A 258 -16.06 6.09 9.50
CA GLU A 258 -15.37 5.62 10.71
C GLU A 258 -15.28 4.09 10.75
N GLU A 259 -16.34 3.39 10.32
CA GLU A 259 -16.33 1.93 10.23
C GLU A 259 -15.30 1.46 9.19
N ALA A 260 -15.34 2.04 7.98
CA ALA A 260 -14.40 1.68 6.91
C ALA A 260 -12.95 2.02 7.28
N LYS A 261 -12.70 3.20 7.83
CA LYS A 261 -11.40 3.61 8.38
C LYS A 261 -10.90 2.62 9.42
N LEU A 262 -11.75 2.26 10.38
CA LEU A 262 -11.37 1.34 11.45
C LEU A 262 -10.96 -0.03 10.91
N VAL A 263 -11.71 -0.58 9.94
CA VAL A 263 -11.37 -1.86 9.31
C VAL A 263 -10.04 -1.76 8.59
N TYR A 264 -9.88 -0.75 7.74
CA TYR A 264 -8.66 -0.53 6.97
C TYR A 264 -7.41 -0.43 7.88
N GLU A 265 -7.48 0.39 8.93
CA GLU A 265 -6.39 0.53 9.90
C GLU A 265 -6.10 -0.76 10.67
N THR A 266 -7.15 -1.49 11.06
CA THR A 266 -7.04 -2.76 11.78
C THR A 266 -6.39 -3.85 10.93
N VAL A 267 -6.73 -3.91 9.64
CA VAL A 267 -6.10 -4.83 8.68
C VAL A 267 -4.63 -4.51 8.50
N ILE A 268 -4.28 -3.22 8.31
CA ILE A 268 -2.87 -2.79 8.22
C ILE A 268 -2.10 -3.23 9.47
N ASP A 269 -2.63 -2.95 10.66
CA ASP A 269 -1.97 -3.38 11.90
C ASP A 269 -1.76 -4.88 11.96
N SER A 270 -2.75 -5.66 11.54
CA SER A 270 -2.72 -7.12 11.58
C SER A 270 -1.71 -7.70 10.59
N ILE A 271 -1.66 -7.19 9.36
CA ILE A 271 -0.67 -7.60 8.35
C ILE A 271 0.74 -7.30 8.85
N PHE A 272 0.99 -6.05 9.26
CA PHE A 272 2.33 -5.63 9.67
C PHE A 272 2.78 -6.26 10.99
N TYR A 273 1.84 -6.61 11.90
CA TYR A 273 2.15 -7.45 13.05
C TYR A 273 2.74 -8.79 12.61
N PHE A 274 2.11 -9.48 11.66
CA PHE A 274 2.65 -10.74 11.15
C PHE A 274 3.97 -10.56 10.41
N ILE A 275 4.10 -9.55 9.55
CA ILE A 275 5.34 -9.28 8.81
C ILE A 275 6.49 -9.12 9.80
N GLU A 276 6.30 -8.30 10.83
CA GLU A 276 7.33 -8.01 11.83
C GLU A 276 7.70 -9.26 12.66
N GLU A 277 6.72 -10.02 13.14
CA GLU A 277 6.97 -11.21 13.95
C GLU A 277 7.60 -12.36 13.14
N ILE A 278 7.20 -12.54 11.88
CA ILE A 278 7.80 -13.53 10.98
C ILE A 278 9.25 -13.17 10.63
N ASP A 279 9.55 -11.87 10.46
CA ASP A 279 10.91 -11.39 10.24
C ASP A 279 11.82 -11.72 11.44
N LYS A 280 11.33 -11.45 12.66
CA LYS A 280 12.03 -11.80 13.90
C LYS A 280 12.27 -13.30 14.00
N TYR A 281 11.23 -14.11 13.82
CA TYR A 281 11.31 -15.57 13.84
C TYR A 281 12.33 -16.11 12.83
N THR A 282 12.33 -15.59 11.60
CA THR A 282 13.25 -16.03 10.54
C THR A 282 14.71 -15.70 10.92
N LYS A 283 14.98 -14.48 11.38
CA LYS A 283 16.32 -14.04 11.82
C LYS A 283 16.83 -14.85 13.01
N GLU A 284 15.96 -15.22 13.95
CA GLU A 284 16.32 -16.09 15.09
C GLU A 284 16.63 -17.52 14.64
N SER A 285 15.84 -18.08 13.72
CA SER A 285 16.07 -19.43 13.19
C SER A 285 17.39 -19.52 12.42
N GLU A 286 17.73 -18.51 11.62
CA GLU A 286 18.99 -18.47 10.87
C GLU A 286 20.20 -18.45 11.83
N ARG A 287 20.16 -17.61 12.87
CA ARG A 287 21.22 -17.55 13.91
C ARG A 287 21.40 -18.85 14.69
N ASN A 288 20.34 -19.62 14.88
CA ASN A 288 20.40 -20.90 15.60
C ASN A 288 20.93 -22.04 14.73
N ASN A 289 20.78 -21.96 13.41
CA ASN A 289 21.30 -22.96 12.47
C ASN A 289 22.78 -22.73 12.10
N GLU A 290 23.33 -21.54 12.39
CA GLU A 290 24.75 -21.19 12.21
C GLU A 290 25.64 -21.54 13.42
N LYS A 291 25.05 -22.04 14.51
CA LYS A 291 25.75 -22.48 15.74
C LYS A 291 25.85 -24.00 15.82
#